data_AF-A0A811ZZ27-F1
#
_entry.id   AF-A0A811ZZ27-F1
#
_cell.length_a   1.000
_cell.length_b   1.000
_cell.length_c   1.000
_cell.angle_alpha   90.00
_cell.angle_beta   90.00
_cell.angle_gamma   90.00
#
_symmetry.space_group_name_H-M   'P 1'
#
loop_
_entity.id
_entity.type
_entity.pdbx_description
1 polymer ?
#
loop_
_entity_poly.entity_id
_entity_poly.type
_entity_poly.pdbx_seq_one_letter_code
_entity_poly.pdbx_strand_id
1 'polypeptide(L)'
;MALLPSGRVLSRVAASFHRASLVWLLQEPVPGPILGVTEALKRDTNSKKMNLGVGAYRDDNGKPYMLPRVRKAEAQIAAKNLDKVYLPIAGLAEFCKASAELALGENNEVLKSSRYVTMQTISGKGALKIGANVFLPKPSWGNHTPIFRDAGMQLHGYRYYDPKTCGFDFTGTVEDISKMPQQRNGNSGENNLFAFFDMAYQGFASGDGNKDAWAVRHFIKQGINRMGALTVVCKDADEAKRVESQLKILILKGMAHHIISMWTQLVSNLKKEGSFHNWHLTKEFSIYMTKDGHISVAGVASGNVGYLAHAIHQVTR
;
A
#
# COMPACT_ATOMS: atom_id res chain seq x y z
N MET A 1 48.02 60.23 -39.14
CA MET A 1 48.58 61.12 -38.11
C MET A 1 47.46 61.45 -37.15
N ALA A 2 47.58 60.96 -35.90
CA ALA A 2 46.72 61.17 -34.72
C ALA A 2 45.26 60.66 -34.79
N LEU A 3 44.62 60.06 -33.77
CA LEU A 3 44.95 59.32 -32.54
C LEU A 3 43.57 59.01 -31.89
N LEU A 4 43.35 57.78 -31.41
CA LEU A 4 42.20 57.34 -30.57
C LEU A 4 42.23 58.06 -29.19
N PRO A 5 41.30 57.90 -28.20
CA PRO A 5 40.15 56.98 -28.04
C PRO A 5 38.86 57.66 -27.47
N SER A 6 37.67 57.07 -27.50
CA SER A 6 37.13 56.20 -26.43
C SER A 6 35.60 56.19 -26.52
N GLY A 7 34.96 55.06 -26.21
CA GLY A 7 33.50 54.98 -26.12
C GLY A 7 32.84 53.89 -26.97
N ARG A 8 33.36 52.65 -26.94
CA ARG A 8 32.57 51.48 -27.36
C ARG A 8 31.98 50.81 -26.13
N VAL A 9 30.66 50.92 -26.00
CA VAL A 9 29.85 50.19 -25.03
C VAL A 9 29.94 48.70 -25.36
N LEU A 10 30.38 47.90 -24.38
CA LEU A 10 30.27 46.45 -24.39
C LEU A 10 28.78 46.07 -24.41
N SER A 11 28.23 45.71 -25.56
CA SER A 11 26.97 44.98 -25.63
C SER A 11 27.22 43.57 -25.09
N ARG A 12 26.66 43.30 -23.91
CA ARG A 12 26.60 41.96 -23.31
C ARG A 12 26.02 40.98 -24.32
N VAL A 13 26.76 39.93 -24.65
CA VAL A 13 26.22 38.71 -25.24
C VAL A 13 25.23 38.14 -24.23
N ALA A 14 23.93 38.36 -24.46
CA ALA A 14 22.90 37.66 -23.74
C ALA A 14 22.96 36.19 -24.17
N ALA A 15 23.53 35.33 -23.32
CA ALA A 15 23.36 33.90 -23.46
C ALA A 15 21.88 33.58 -23.24
N SER A 16 21.13 33.44 -24.32
CA SER A 16 19.75 32.95 -24.29
C SER A 16 19.76 31.49 -23.83
N PHE A 17 19.64 31.27 -22.53
CA PHE A 17 19.23 29.99 -21.98
C PHE A 17 17.81 29.70 -22.45
N HIS A 18 17.66 29.00 -23.59
CA HIS A 18 16.41 28.33 -23.90
C HIS A 18 16.20 27.27 -22.83
N ARG A 19 15.28 27.52 -21.89
CA ARG A 19 14.70 26.46 -21.07
C ARG A 19 13.95 25.54 -22.04
N ALA A 20 14.63 24.52 -22.57
CA ALA A 20 13.96 23.38 -23.16
C ALA A 20 13.12 22.74 -22.04
N SER A 21 11.82 23.01 -22.03
CA SER A 21 10.92 22.46 -21.03
C SER A 21 10.86 20.94 -21.25
N LEU A 22 11.32 20.17 -20.25
CA LEU A 22 11.24 18.70 -20.24
C LEU A 22 9.80 18.18 -20.36
N VAL A 23 8.80 19.05 -20.16
CA VAL A 23 7.38 18.74 -20.30
C VAL A 23 7.00 18.31 -21.72
N TRP A 24 7.70 18.80 -22.76
CA TRP A 24 7.39 18.44 -24.15
C TRP A 24 7.77 16.99 -24.52
N LEU A 25 8.54 16.29 -23.67
CA LEU A 25 8.90 14.88 -23.85
C LEU A 25 7.88 13.93 -23.20
N LEU A 26 6.90 14.47 -22.46
CA LEU A 26 5.87 13.66 -21.82
C LEU A 26 4.86 13.22 -22.87
N GLN A 27 4.76 11.91 -23.08
CA GLN A 27 3.69 11.32 -23.86
C GLN A 27 2.39 11.30 -23.05
N GLU A 28 1.26 11.61 -23.68
CA GLU A 28 -0.03 11.40 -23.06
C GLU A 28 -0.22 9.91 -22.75
N PRO A 29 -0.64 9.56 -21.51
CA PRO A 29 -0.89 8.17 -21.17
C PRO A 29 -2.05 7.64 -22.01
N VAL A 30 -1.88 6.47 -22.61
CA VAL A 30 -2.97 5.77 -23.31
C VAL A 30 -4.10 5.52 -22.30
N PRO A 31 -5.33 6.04 -22.52
CA PRO A 31 -6.43 5.87 -21.59
C PRO A 31 -6.72 4.39 -21.34
N GLY A 32 -6.71 3.97 -20.08
CA GLY A 32 -6.94 2.58 -19.71
C GLY A 32 -8.34 2.10 -20.12
N PRO A 33 -8.52 0.79 -20.40
CA PRO A 33 -9.75 0.23 -20.97
C PRO A 33 -11.00 0.39 -20.10
N ILE A 34 -10.84 0.68 -18.81
CA ILE A 34 -11.96 0.89 -17.86
C ILE A 34 -12.19 2.38 -17.59
N LEU A 35 -11.13 3.16 -17.36
CA LEU A 35 -11.26 4.59 -17.03
C LEU A 35 -11.61 5.43 -18.25
N GLY A 36 -11.10 5.07 -19.44
CA GLY A 36 -11.41 5.76 -20.70
C GLY A 36 -12.91 5.72 -21.03
N VAL A 37 -13.63 4.66 -20.63
CA VAL A 37 -15.10 4.57 -20.81
C VAL A 37 -15.82 5.67 -20.04
N THR A 38 -15.36 6.01 -18.84
CA THR A 38 -15.98 7.07 -18.03
C THR A 38 -15.73 8.45 -18.63
N GLU A 39 -14.57 8.67 -19.22
CA GLU A 39 -14.26 9.93 -19.91
C GLU A 39 -15.08 10.08 -21.20
N ALA A 40 -15.20 9.01 -21.99
CA ALA A 40 -16.06 9.00 -23.17
C ALA A 40 -17.53 9.30 -22.81
N LEU A 41 -18.07 8.66 -21.77
CA LEU A 41 -19.42 8.93 -21.27
C LEU A 41 -19.62 10.38 -20.85
N LYS A 42 -18.61 11.02 -20.24
CA LYS A 42 -18.71 12.44 -19.85
C LYS A 42 -18.83 13.35 -21.07
N ARG A 43 -18.15 13.01 -22.18
CA ARG A 43 -18.19 13.76 -23.44
C ARG A 43 -19.45 13.50 -24.28
N ASP A 44 -20.09 12.35 -24.08
CA ASP A 44 -21.31 11.97 -24.78
C ASP A 44 -22.49 12.86 -24.33
N THR A 45 -23.22 13.44 -25.29
CA THR A 45 -24.39 14.32 -25.06
C THR A 45 -25.71 13.56 -25.14
N ASN A 46 -25.71 12.29 -25.51
CA ASN A 46 -26.91 11.47 -25.62
C ASN A 46 -27.59 11.31 -24.25
N SER A 47 -28.88 11.65 -24.16
CA SER A 47 -29.66 11.57 -22.92
C SER A 47 -29.88 10.13 -22.44
N LYS A 48 -29.67 9.13 -23.30
CA LYS A 48 -29.78 7.71 -23.00
C LYS A 48 -28.42 7.05 -22.70
N LYS A 49 -27.33 7.82 -22.57
CA LYS A 49 -26.00 7.27 -22.29
C LYS A 49 -25.97 6.50 -20.98
N MET A 50 -25.25 5.38 -20.96
CA MET A 50 -25.12 4.51 -19.79
C MET A 50 -23.66 4.14 -19.55
N ASN A 51 -23.25 4.11 -18.27
CA ASN A 51 -21.91 3.67 -17.91
C ASN A 51 -21.94 2.22 -17.43
N LEU A 52 -21.43 1.31 -18.27
CA LEU A 52 -21.24 -0.10 -17.96
C LEU A 52 -19.75 -0.48 -17.86
N GLY A 53 -18.86 0.51 -17.74
CA GLY A 53 -17.41 0.29 -17.67
C GLY A 53 -16.90 0.13 -16.25
N VAL A 54 -16.93 1.22 -15.46
CA VAL A 54 -16.45 1.20 -14.08
C VAL A 54 -17.50 0.52 -13.20
N GLY A 55 -17.09 -0.50 -12.43
CA GLY A 55 -17.93 -1.22 -11.46
C GLY A 55 -18.27 -0.42 -10.20
N ALA A 56 -18.61 0.86 -10.34
CA ALA A 56 -19.09 1.70 -9.24
C ALA A 56 -20.61 1.61 -9.17
N TYR A 57 -21.14 1.19 -8.02
CA TYR A 57 -22.57 1.02 -7.80
C TYR A 57 -23.33 2.33 -7.97
N ARG A 58 -24.50 2.22 -8.59
CA ARG A 58 -25.41 3.33 -8.86
C ARG A 58 -26.81 2.98 -8.38
N ASP A 59 -27.60 4.01 -8.06
CA ASP A 59 -29.02 3.87 -7.75
C ASP A 59 -29.86 3.73 -9.04
N ASP A 60 -31.17 3.58 -8.87
CA ASP A 60 -32.14 3.44 -9.98
C ASP A 60 -32.16 4.66 -10.93
N ASN A 61 -31.60 5.80 -10.49
CA ASN A 61 -31.47 7.02 -11.30
C ASN A 61 -30.08 7.12 -11.95
N GLY A 62 -29.23 6.09 -11.83
CA GLY A 62 -27.87 6.09 -12.36
C GLY A 62 -26.90 6.98 -11.60
N LYS A 63 -27.22 7.47 -10.40
CA LYS A 63 -26.33 8.28 -9.56
C LYS A 63 -25.46 7.38 -8.67
N PRO A 64 -24.23 7.81 -8.29
CA PRO A 64 -23.40 7.04 -7.36
C PRO A 64 -24.16 6.68 -6.07
N TYR A 65 -24.17 5.40 -5.72
CA TYR A 65 -24.90 4.91 -4.56
C TYR A 65 -23.98 4.85 -3.34
N MET A 66 -24.41 5.47 -2.24
CA MET A 66 -23.72 5.45 -0.96
C MET A 66 -24.61 4.76 0.07
N LEU A 67 -24.09 3.68 0.67
CA LEU A 67 -24.82 2.89 1.66
C LEU A 67 -25.26 3.76 2.84
N PRO A 68 -26.52 3.68 3.32
CA PRO A 68 -27.01 4.47 4.45
C PRO A 68 -26.16 4.31 5.73
N ARG A 69 -25.61 3.11 5.96
CA ARG A 69 -24.70 2.85 7.09
C ARG A 69 -23.38 3.62 6.99
N VAL A 70 -22.86 3.81 5.77
CA VAL A 70 -21.65 4.62 5.54
C VAL A 70 -21.94 6.08 5.86
N ARG A 71 -23.06 6.63 5.39
CA ARG A 71 -23.49 8.01 5.75
C ARG A 71 -23.60 8.21 7.26
N LYS A 72 -24.19 7.23 7.96
CA LYS A 72 -24.29 7.26 9.43
C LYS A 72 -22.91 7.25 10.09
N ALA A 73 -21.99 6.43 9.60
CA ALA A 73 -20.62 6.38 10.13
C ALA A 73 -19.86 7.70 9.88
N GLU A 74 -20.00 8.30 8.69
CA GLU A 74 -19.43 9.62 8.38
C GLU A 74 -19.92 10.69 9.34
N ALA A 75 -21.23 10.76 9.60
CA ALA A 75 -21.81 11.71 10.55
C ALA A 75 -21.28 11.49 11.98
N GLN A 76 -21.13 10.24 12.41
CA GLN A 76 -20.58 9.90 13.72
C GLN A 76 -19.10 10.28 13.84
N ILE A 77 -18.30 10.04 12.81
CA ILE A 77 -16.87 10.41 12.79
C ILE A 77 -16.71 11.92 12.82
N ALA A 78 -17.49 12.65 12.02
CA ALA A 78 -17.49 14.11 12.01
C ALA A 78 -17.82 14.70 13.39
N ALA A 79 -18.81 14.12 14.08
CA ALA A 79 -19.21 14.55 15.42
C ALA A 79 -18.13 14.30 16.51
N LYS A 80 -17.26 13.31 16.32
CA LYS A 80 -16.20 12.96 17.30
C LYS A 80 -15.03 13.95 17.33
N ASN A 81 -14.90 14.83 16.32
CA ASN A 81 -13.80 15.79 16.19
C ASN A 81 -12.42 15.18 16.50
N LEU A 82 -12.16 14.00 15.91
CA LEU A 82 -10.92 13.27 16.13
C LEU A 82 -9.71 14.12 15.69
N ASP A 83 -8.60 13.97 16.40
CA ASP A 83 -7.34 14.53 15.94
C ASP A 83 -6.91 13.90 14.60
N LYS A 84 -6.03 14.60 13.88
CA LYS A 84 -5.56 14.21 12.55
C LYS A 84 -4.07 13.88 12.59
N VAL A 85 -3.63 13.21 13.67
CA VAL A 85 -2.23 12.82 13.82
C VAL A 85 -1.92 11.56 13.00
N TYR A 86 -0.64 11.30 12.82
CA TYR A 86 -0.19 10.10 12.13
C TYR A 86 -0.64 8.84 12.86
N LEU A 87 -1.20 7.89 12.10
CA LEU A 87 -1.45 6.54 12.60
C LEU A 87 -0.15 5.75 12.77
N PRO A 88 -0.14 4.69 13.60
CA PRO A 88 0.93 3.71 13.59
C PRO A 88 1.17 3.13 12.18
N ILE A 89 2.37 2.61 11.92
CA ILE A 89 2.75 2.03 10.60
C ILE A 89 1.77 0.95 10.15
N ALA A 90 1.24 0.15 11.08
CA ALA A 90 0.28 -0.90 10.79
C ALA A 90 -1.14 -0.38 10.47
N GLY A 91 -1.41 0.90 10.72
CA GLY A 91 -2.74 1.50 10.65
C GLY A 91 -3.46 1.54 11.99
N LEU A 92 -4.76 1.83 11.93
CA LEU A 92 -5.62 1.86 13.11
C LEU A 92 -5.90 0.44 13.61
N ALA A 93 -5.54 0.13 14.85
CA ALA A 93 -5.67 -1.22 15.42
C ALA A 93 -7.11 -1.77 15.35
N GLU A 94 -8.10 -0.94 15.68
CA GLU A 94 -9.52 -1.31 15.61
C GLU A 94 -9.97 -1.63 14.18
N PHE A 95 -9.48 -0.88 13.19
CA PHE A 95 -9.75 -1.14 11.77
C PHE A 95 -9.12 -2.46 11.31
N CYS A 96 -7.87 -2.72 11.70
CA CYS A 96 -7.18 -3.97 11.38
C CYS A 96 -7.90 -5.17 11.97
N LYS A 97 -8.33 -5.08 13.24
CA LYS A 97 -9.11 -6.12 13.91
C LYS A 97 -10.45 -6.37 13.21
N ALA A 98 -11.24 -5.33 12.96
CA ALA A 98 -12.53 -5.45 12.28
C ALA A 98 -12.39 -6.01 10.85
N SER A 99 -11.31 -5.66 10.14
CA SER A 99 -11.02 -6.20 8.80
C SER A 99 -10.68 -7.69 8.86
N ALA A 100 -9.89 -8.12 9.85
CA ALA A 100 -9.59 -9.53 10.06
C ALA A 100 -10.84 -10.33 10.43
N GLU A 101 -11.69 -9.80 11.31
CA GLU A 101 -12.97 -10.43 11.71
C GLU A 101 -13.92 -10.58 10.52
N LEU A 102 -14.04 -9.57 9.67
CA LEU A 102 -14.85 -9.63 8.45
C LEU A 102 -14.39 -10.75 7.52
N ALA A 103 -13.08 -10.85 7.27
CA ALA A 103 -12.51 -11.84 6.37
C ALA A 103 -12.55 -13.26 6.96
N LEU A 104 -12.16 -13.42 8.22
CA LEU A 104 -11.90 -14.71 8.87
C LEU A 104 -13.11 -15.28 9.61
N GLY A 105 -14.04 -14.41 10.03
CA GLY A 105 -15.15 -14.70 10.94
C GLY A 105 -14.74 -14.56 12.40
N GLU A 106 -15.60 -13.94 13.20
CA GLU A 106 -15.34 -13.55 14.61
C GLU A 106 -14.89 -14.72 15.52
N ASN A 107 -15.37 -15.94 15.25
CA ASN A 107 -15.09 -17.13 16.08
C ASN A 107 -13.94 -18.01 15.54
N ASN A 108 -13.14 -17.51 14.60
CA ASN A 108 -12.07 -18.28 13.97
C ASN A 108 -10.90 -18.51 14.93
N GLU A 109 -10.36 -19.74 14.98
CA GLU A 109 -9.21 -20.11 15.81
C GLU A 109 -7.96 -19.27 15.52
N VAL A 110 -7.78 -18.80 14.28
CA VAL A 110 -6.68 -17.89 13.91
C VAL A 110 -6.72 -16.59 14.72
N LEU A 111 -7.91 -16.04 14.93
CA LEU A 111 -8.10 -14.83 15.73
C LEU A 111 -7.83 -15.12 17.21
N LYS A 112 -8.40 -16.21 17.75
CA LYS A 112 -8.24 -16.61 19.16
C LYS A 112 -6.77 -16.88 19.52
N SER A 113 -6.06 -17.55 18.62
CA SER A 113 -4.64 -17.88 18.81
C SER A 113 -3.67 -16.76 18.41
N SER A 114 -4.18 -15.61 17.93
CA SER A 114 -3.37 -14.46 17.49
C SER A 114 -2.29 -14.82 16.46
N ARG A 115 -2.58 -15.78 15.58
CA ARG A 115 -1.66 -16.25 14.51
C ARG A 115 -1.96 -15.54 13.19
N TYR A 116 -2.24 -14.24 13.25
CA TYR A 116 -2.47 -13.41 12.08
C TYR A 116 -1.84 -12.03 12.24
N VAL A 117 -1.61 -11.37 11.11
CA VAL A 117 -1.18 -9.98 11.05
C VAL A 117 -2.08 -9.26 10.06
N THR A 118 -2.65 -8.13 10.44
CA THR A 118 -3.39 -7.26 9.52
C THR A 118 -2.77 -5.87 9.51
N MET A 119 -2.53 -5.31 8.33
CA MET A 119 -2.16 -3.90 8.21
C MET A 119 -3.03 -3.15 7.23
N GLN A 120 -3.23 -1.87 7.51
CA GLN A 120 -4.02 -0.99 6.67
C GLN A 120 -3.22 -0.58 5.43
N THR A 121 -3.83 -0.74 4.25
CA THR A 121 -3.29 -0.25 2.97
C THR A 121 -4.20 0.75 2.30
N ILE A 122 -3.68 1.38 1.24
CA ILE A 122 -4.47 2.21 0.33
C ILE A 122 -5.29 1.28 -0.58
N SER A 123 -6.49 0.93 -0.12
CA SER A 123 -7.43 0.05 -0.82
C SER A 123 -6.82 -1.33 -1.16
N GLY A 124 -7.50 -2.11 -2.02
CA GLY A 124 -7.04 -3.42 -2.47
C GLY A 124 -5.76 -3.34 -3.31
N LYS A 125 -5.60 -2.30 -4.14
CA LYS A 125 -4.38 -2.11 -4.95
C LYS A 125 -3.12 -1.99 -4.12
N GLY A 126 -3.17 -1.30 -2.97
CA GLY A 126 -2.04 -1.19 -2.05
C GLY A 126 -1.70 -2.53 -1.40
N ALA A 127 -2.71 -3.36 -1.11
CA ALA A 127 -2.52 -4.68 -0.51
C ALA A 127 -1.86 -5.71 -1.43
N LEU A 128 -2.00 -5.56 -2.75
CA LEU A 128 -1.45 -6.49 -3.75
C LEU A 128 0.07 -6.34 -3.97
N LYS A 129 0.72 -5.32 -3.41
CA LYS A 129 2.14 -5.02 -3.71
C LYS A 129 3.16 -5.82 -2.89
N ILE A 130 2.76 -6.95 -2.29
CA ILE A 130 3.62 -7.74 -1.38
C ILE A 130 3.65 -9.21 -1.85
N GLY A 131 4.85 -9.76 -2.07
CA GLY A 131 5.02 -11.15 -2.52
C GLY A 131 6.23 -11.37 -3.45
N ALA A 132 6.41 -12.62 -3.88
CA ALA A 132 7.37 -13.06 -4.89
C ALA A 132 6.74 -14.19 -5.72
N ASN A 133 7.02 -14.23 -7.03
CA ASN A 133 6.53 -15.24 -8.01
C ASN A 133 5.01 -15.51 -7.93
N VAL A 134 4.21 -14.70 -8.63
CA VAL A 134 2.75 -14.74 -8.58
C VAL A 134 2.18 -15.49 -9.78
N PHE A 135 1.29 -16.44 -9.52
CA PHE A 135 0.51 -17.14 -10.53
C PHE A 135 -0.90 -16.54 -10.59
N LEU A 136 -1.34 -16.10 -11.76
CA LEU A 136 -2.65 -15.47 -11.96
C LEU A 136 -3.59 -16.33 -12.80
N PRO A 137 -4.90 -16.39 -12.48
CA PRO A 137 -5.87 -17.06 -13.32
C PRO A 137 -5.99 -16.36 -14.68
N LYS A 138 -6.32 -17.10 -15.73
CA LYS A 138 -6.61 -16.55 -17.05
C LYS A 138 -8.09 -16.73 -17.42
N PRO A 139 -8.85 -15.63 -17.64
CA PRO A 139 -8.46 -14.23 -17.45
C PRO A 139 -8.37 -13.84 -15.95
N SER A 140 -7.81 -12.66 -15.69
CA SER A 140 -7.76 -12.04 -14.37
C SER A 140 -8.20 -10.57 -14.46
N TRP A 141 -8.30 -9.89 -13.32
CA TRP A 141 -8.51 -8.43 -13.32
C TRP A 141 -7.35 -7.72 -14.03
N GLY A 142 -7.66 -6.83 -14.98
CA GLY A 142 -6.67 -6.22 -15.87
C GLY A 142 -5.55 -5.45 -15.17
N ASN A 143 -5.77 -5.00 -13.93
CA ASN A 143 -4.75 -4.30 -13.14
C ASN A 143 -3.81 -5.23 -12.36
N HIS A 144 -4.06 -6.54 -12.26
CA HIS A 144 -3.14 -7.45 -11.57
C HIS A 144 -1.75 -7.41 -12.20
N THR A 145 -1.66 -7.61 -13.52
CA THR A 145 -0.39 -7.63 -14.24
C THR A 145 0.47 -6.37 -14.01
N PRO A 146 -0.03 -5.14 -14.25
CA PRO A 146 0.77 -3.94 -13.98
C PRO A 146 1.10 -3.78 -12.50
N ILE A 147 0.18 -4.03 -11.56
CA ILE A 147 0.46 -3.87 -10.11
C ILE A 147 1.60 -4.78 -9.65
N PHE A 148 1.56 -6.06 -10.02
CA PHE A 148 2.58 -7.02 -9.61
C PHE A 148 3.91 -6.81 -10.33
N ARG A 149 3.88 -6.43 -11.62
CA ARG A 149 5.10 -6.09 -12.38
C ARG A 149 5.79 -4.84 -11.82
N ASP A 150 5.03 -3.80 -11.48
CA ASP A 150 5.56 -2.58 -10.86
C ASP A 150 6.14 -2.85 -9.46
N ALA A 151 5.64 -3.88 -8.77
CA ALA A 151 6.20 -4.37 -7.52
C ALA A 151 7.44 -5.28 -7.71
N GLY A 152 7.91 -5.47 -8.95
CA GLY A 152 9.09 -6.28 -9.26
C GLY A 152 8.86 -7.79 -9.21
N MET A 153 7.60 -8.25 -9.21
CA MET A 153 7.28 -9.68 -9.09
C MET A 153 7.31 -10.38 -10.46
N GLN A 154 7.78 -11.63 -10.47
CA GLN A 154 7.63 -12.50 -11.63
C GLN A 154 6.19 -12.98 -11.73
N LEU A 155 5.64 -12.95 -12.95
CA LEU A 155 4.25 -13.29 -13.20
C LEU A 155 4.15 -14.51 -14.09
N HIS A 156 3.35 -15.46 -13.65
CA HIS A 156 2.93 -16.64 -14.39
C HIS A 156 1.40 -16.66 -14.45
N GLY A 157 0.84 -17.54 -15.27
CA GLY A 157 -0.61 -17.72 -15.24
C GLY A 157 -1.04 -19.14 -15.51
N TYR A 158 -2.25 -19.44 -15.03
CA TYR A 158 -2.88 -20.76 -15.12
C TYR A 158 -4.28 -20.64 -15.71
N ARG A 159 -4.75 -21.70 -16.36
CA ARG A 159 -6.11 -21.80 -16.90
C ARG A 159 -7.14 -21.65 -15.78
N TYR A 160 -8.24 -20.97 -16.07
CA TYR A 160 -9.32 -20.72 -15.10
C TYR A 160 -10.69 -20.64 -15.76
N TYR A 161 -10.81 -19.94 -16.90
CA TYR A 161 -12.08 -19.79 -17.60
C TYR A 161 -12.03 -20.45 -18.97
N ASP A 162 -13.07 -21.20 -19.32
CA ASP A 162 -13.28 -21.73 -20.65
C ASP A 162 -14.29 -20.85 -21.43
N PRO A 163 -13.85 -20.12 -22.48
CA PRO A 163 -14.74 -19.30 -23.29
C PRO A 163 -15.84 -20.06 -24.03
N LYS A 164 -15.67 -21.38 -24.25
CA LYS A 164 -16.68 -22.18 -24.96
C LYS A 164 -17.87 -22.51 -24.07
N THR A 165 -17.61 -22.79 -22.80
CA THR A 165 -18.64 -23.12 -21.80
C THR A 165 -19.08 -21.91 -20.98
N CYS A 166 -18.38 -20.78 -21.12
CA CYS A 166 -18.51 -19.61 -20.25
C CYS A 166 -18.40 -19.97 -18.76
N GLY A 167 -17.58 -20.97 -18.45
CA GLY A 167 -17.52 -21.61 -17.15
C GLY A 167 -16.10 -21.74 -16.59
N PHE A 168 -16.02 -22.31 -15.39
CA PHE A 168 -14.75 -22.63 -14.75
C PHE A 168 -14.09 -23.85 -15.42
N ASP A 169 -12.87 -23.67 -15.95
CA ASP A 169 -12.04 -24.75 -16.48
C ASP A 169 -11.37 -25.51 -15.33
N PHE A 170 -12.14 -26.37 -14.65
CA PHE A 170 -11.67 -27.15 -13.51
C PHE A 170 -10.46 -28.01 -13.88
N THR A 171 -10.55 -28.76 -14.98
CA THR A 171 -9.51 -29.68 -15.42
C THR A 171 -8.21 -28.94 -15.73
N GLY A 172 -8.28 -27.88 -16.55
CA GLY A 172 -7.09 -27.10 -16.88
C GLY A 172 -6.49 -26.39 -15.68
N THR A 173 -7.32 -25.91 -14.75
CA THR A 173 -6.85 -25.30 -13.49
C THR A 173 -6.03 -26.28 -12.66
N VAL A 174 -6.55 -27.49 -12.42
CA VAL A 174 -5.87 -28.50 -11.60
C VAL A 174 -4.58 -28.97 -12.26
N GLU A 175 -4.61 -29.22 -13.57
CA GLU A 175 -3.41 -29.58 -14.34
C GLU A 175 -2.31 -28.53 -14.24
N ASP A 176 -2.66 -27.24 -14.34
CA ASP A 176 -1.66 -26.18 -14.29
C ASP A 176 -1.13 -25.98 -12.87
N ILE A 177 -2.00 -25.97 -11.85
CA ILE A 177 -1.60 -25.83 -10.43
C ILE A 177 -0.67 -26.96 -10.01
N SER A 178 -0.95 -28.21 -10.42
CA SER A 178 -0.10 -29.36 -10.09
C SER A 178 1.31 -29.28 -10.68
N LYS A 179 1.52 -28.47 -11.73
CA LYS A 179 2.82 -28.26 -12.38
C LYS A 179 3.57 -27.02 -11.89
N MET A 180 2.95 -26.20 -11.03
CA MET A 180 3.59 -24.96 -10.56
C MET A 180 4.85 -25.26 -9.73
N PRO A 181 5.95 -24.54 -9.95
CA PRO A 181 7.16 -24.71 -9.16
C PRO A 181 6.88 -24.37 -7.70
N GLN A 182 7.06 -25.37 -6.85
CA GLN A 182 6.90 -25.24 -5.40
C GLN A 182 8.22 -24.72 -4.81
N GLN A 183 8.17 -23.65 -4.00
CA GLN A 183 9.37 -23.13 -3.36
C GLN A 183 9.88 -24.11 -2.29
N ARG A 184 11.17 -24.48 -2.39
CA ARG A 184 11.85 -25.36 -1.45
C ARG A 184 12.44 -24.51 -0.32
N ASN A 185 11.79 -24.46 0.84
CA ASN A 185 12.36 -23.82 2.04
C ASN A 185 12.87 -24.90 3.01
N GLY A 186 14.19 -24.93 3.25
CA GLY A 186 14.94 -25.57 4.35
C GLY A 186 14.45 -26.89 4.99
N ASN A 187 15.33 -27.91 5.00
CA ASN A 187 15.38 -29.19 5.77
C ASN A 187 14.13 -30.05 6.04
N SER A 188 12.91 -29.56 5.91
CA SER A 188 11.68 -30.37 5.86
C SER A 188 11.19 -30.35 4.41
N GLY A 189 11.30 -31.48 3.71
CA GLY A 189 11.02 -31.62 2.28
C GLY A 189 9.55 -31.49 1.87
N GLU A 190 8.80 -30.54 2.43
CA GLU A 190 7.41 -30.28 2.09
C GLU A 190 7.24 -29.02 1.25
N ASN A 191 6.45 -29.18 0.20
CA ASN A 191 6.26 -28.29 -0.93
C ASN A 191 5.09 -27.33 -0.69
N ASN A 192 5.29 -26.00 -0.60
CA ASN A 192 4.17 -25.10 -0.28
C ASN A 192 3.94 -23.98 -1.30
N LEU A 193 2.83 -24.08 -2.04
CA LEU A 193 2.20 -22.94 -2.72
C LEU A 193 1.42 -22.11 -1.67
N PHE A 194 1.53 -20.79 -1.75
CA PHE A 194 0.76 -19.88 -0.90
C PHE A 194 -0.43 -19.33 -1.65
N ALA A 195 -1.60 -19.40 -1.03
CA ALA A 195 -2.80 -18.88 -1.65
C ALA A 195 -2.97 -17.39 -1.31
N PHE A 196 -2.88 -16.54 -2.34
CA PHE A 196 -3.15 -15.11 -2.24
C PHE A 196 -4.58 -14.81 -2.70
N PHE A 197 -5.40 -14.21 -1.83
CA PHE A 197 -6.80 -13.92 -2.14
C PHE A 197 -7.05 -12.43 -2.28
N ASP A 198 -7.54 -12.04 -3.46
CA ASP A 198 -8.14 -10.72 -3.68
C ASP A 198 -9.66 -10.78 -3.37
N MET A 199 -10.07 -10.14 -2.27
CA MET A 199 -11.45 -10.14 -1.77
C MET A 199 -12.11 -8.77 -1.92
N ALA A 200 -12.32 -8.30 -3.16
CA ALA A 200 -12.94 -7.00 -3.41
C ALA A 200 -14.49 -6.98 -3.32
N TYR A 201 -15.14 -8.15 -3.36
CA TYR A 201 -16.60 -8.27 -3.55
C TYR A 201 -17.32 -9.10 -2.49
N GLN A 202 -16.74 -9.23 -1.28
CA GLN A 202 -17.39 -9.98 -0.20
C GLN A 202 -18.76 -9.36 0.15
N GLY A 203 -19.82 -10.18 0.12
CA GLY A 203 -21.21 -9.78 0.34
C GLY A 203 -21.97 -9.46 -0.95
N PHE A 204 -21.30 -9.35 -2.10
CA PHE A 204 -21.94 -9.04 -3.38
C PHE A 204 -22.18 -10.26 -4.26
N ALA A 205 -21.47 -11.37 -4.04
CA ALA A 205 -21.64 -12.56 -4.88
C ALA A 205 -22.91 -13.31 -4.51
N SER A 206 -23.20 -13.47 -3.21
CA SER A 206 -24.40 -14.16 -2.73
C SER A 206 -25.37 -13.29 -1.93
N GLY A 207 -25.00 -12.06 -1.59
CA GLY A 207 -25.72 -11.23 -0.61
C GLY A 207 -25.36 -11.54 0.85
N ASP A 208 -24.56 -12.58 1.10
CA ASP A 208 -24.10 -12.98 2.43
C ASP A 208 -22.56 -12.96 2.49
N GLY A 209 -22.02 -12.03 3.28
CA GLY A 209 -20.58 -11.89 3.46
C GLY A 209 -19.89 -13.11 4.08
N ASN A 210 -20.60 -13.94 4.85
CA ASN A 210 -20.05 -15.18 5.40
C ASN A 210 -19.94 -16.28 4.35
N LYS A 211 -20.96 -16.40 3.50
CA LYS A 211 -20.96 -17.35 2.38
C LYS A 211 -19.89 -16.97 1.35
N ASP A 212 -19.73 -15.67 1.07
CA ASP A 212 -18.73 -15.17 0.13
C ASP A 212 -17.28 -15.35 0.65
N ALA A 213 -17.09 -15.42 1.97
CA ALA A 213 -15.79 -15.73 2.59
C ALA A 213 -15.51 -17.24 2.72
N TRP A 214 -16.34 -18.11 2.16
CA TRP A 214 -16.20 -19.57 2.33
C TRP A 214 -14.84 -20.10 1.90
N ALA A 215 -14.37 -19.77 0.69
CA ALA A 215 -13.11 -20.29 0.14
C ALA A 215 -11.91 -19.93 1.04
N VAL A 216 -11.92 -18.69 1.54
CA VAL A 216 -10.92 -18.14 2.45
C VAL A 216 -10.87 -18.93 3.74
N ARG A 217 -12.03 -19.14 4.35
CA ARG A 217 -12.17 -19.87 5.61
C ARG A 217 -11.91 -21.36 5.44
N HIS A 218 -12.22 -21.93 4.27
CA HIS A 218 -11.95 -23.32 3.94
C HIS A 218 -10.45 -23.58 3.85
N PHE A 219 -9.69 -22.74 3.13
CA PHE A 219 -8.22 -22.91 3.04
C PHE A 219 -7.53 -22.83 4.40
N ILE A 220 -8.03 -21.96 5.29
CA ILE A 220 -7.51 -21.86 6.67
C ILE A 220 -7.76 -23.16 7.45
N LYS A 221 -8.95 -23.76 7.31
CA LYS A 221 -9.25 -25.05 7.93
C LYS A 221 -8.35 -26.17 7.43
N GLN A 222 -7.86 -26.08 6.19
CA GLN A 222 -6.90 -27.02 5.61
C GLN A 222 -5.44 -26.73 6.00
N GLY A 223 -5.16 -25.71 6.83
CA GLY A 223 -3.81 -25.36 7.25
C GLY A 223 -2.97 -24.68 6.17
N ILE A 224 -3.57 -24.20 5.08
CA ILE A 224 -2.86 -23.51 4.00
C ILE A 224 -2.58 -22.06 4.43
N ASN A 225 -1.31 -21.65 4.43
CA ASN A 225 -0.87 -20.28 4.74
C ASN A 225 -1.26 -19.28 3.64
N ARG A 226 -1.61 -18.04 4.01
CA ARG A 226 -2.32 -17.10 3.12
C ARG A 226 -1.93 -15.65 3.28
N MET A 227 -2.13 -14.88 2.21
CA MET A 227 -2.15 -13.41 2.18
C MET A 227 -3.41 -12.90 1.47
N GLY A 228 -4.09 -11.88 2.00
CA GLY A 228 -5.20 -11.22 1.31
C GLY A 228 -5.63 -9.94 2.00
N ALA A 229 -5.87 -8.85 1.25
CA ALA A 229 -6.21 -7.52 1.78
C ALA A 229 -5.36 -7.09 3.01
N LEU A 230 -4.06 -7.38 2.92
CA LEU A 230 -3.02 -7.27 3.94
C LEU A 230 -3.34 -7.90 5.31
N THR A 231 -4.12 -8.97 5.32
CA THR A 231 -4.14 -9.95 6.40
C THR A 231 -3.30 -11.17 5.99
N VAL A 232 -2.33 -11.53 6.83
CA VAL A 232 -1.48 -12.71 6.68
C VAL A 232 -1.79 -13.68 7.81
N VAL A 233 -2.09 -14.94 7.46
CA VAL A 233 -2.28 -16.01 8.45
C VAL A 233 -0.95 -16.75 8.60
N CYS A 234 -0.52 -16.90 9.84
CA CYS A 234 0.77 -17.49 10.21
C CYS A 234 0.57 -18.85 10.91
N LYS A 235 1.65 -19.61 11.02
CA LYS A 235 1.75 -20.88 11.75
C LYS A 235 1.59 -20.71 13.25
N ASP A 236 2.09 -19.63 13.83
CA ASP A 236 2.02 -19.33 15.27
C ASP A 236 2.11 -17.82 15.52
N ALA A 237 1.85 -17.43 16.78
CA ALA A 237 1.85 -16.03 17.19
C ALA A 237 3.27 -15.43 17.11
N ASP A 238 4.32 -16.25 17.24
CA ASP A 238 5.69 -15.76 17.13
C ASP A 238 6.09 -15.52 15.68
N GLU A 239 5.63 -16.35 14.74
CA GLU A 239 5.72 -16.07 13.32
C GLU A 239 4.93 -14.81 12.96
N ALA A 240 3.73 -14.63 13.50
CA ALA A 240 2.96 -13.41 13.28
C ALA A 240 3.77 -12.15 13.67
N LYS A 241 4.44 -12.14 14.83
CA LYS A 241 5.33 -11.01 15.22
C LYS A 241 6.46 -10.78 14.23
N ARG A 242 7.10 -11.85 13.73
CA ARG A 242 8.19 -11.75 12.73
C ARG A 242 7.67 -11.21 11.40
N VAL A 243 6.54 -11.71 10.93
CA VAL A 243 5.87 -11.26 9.70
C VAL A 243 5.46 -9.80 9.82
N GLU A 244 4.87 -9.41 10.95
CA GLU A 244 4.48 -8.04 11.24
C GLU A 244 5.68 -7.09 11.12
N SER A 245 6.82 -7.47 11.69
CA SER A 245 8.06 -6.69 11.58
C SER A 245 8.51 -6.54 10.12
N GLN A 246 8.44 -7.59 9.31
CA GLN A 246 8.85 -7.51 7.89
C GLN A 246 7.87 -6.67 7.05
N LEU A 247 6.57 -6.79 7.31
CA LEU A 247 5.55 -5.98 6.64
C LEU A 247 5.72 -4.49 6.94
N LYS A 248 6.00 -4.12 8.20
CA LYS A 248 6.31 -2.72 8.56
C LYS A 248 7.51 -2.20 7.77
N ILE A 249 8.57 -2.99 7.64
CA ILE A 249 9.76 -2.61 6.86
C ILE A 249 9.41 -2.43 5.37
N LEU A 250 8.62 -3.35 4.78
CA LEU A 250 8.22 -3.26 3.37
C LEU A 250 7.38 -2.01 3.09
N ILE A 251 6.39 -1.71 3.95
CA ILE A 251 5.55 -0.52 3.83
C ILE A 251 6.41 0.76 3.96
N LEU A 252 7.29 0.81 4.96
CA LEU A 252 8.22 1.93 5.13
C LEU A 252 9.13 2.10 3.92
N LYS A 253 9.70 1.02 3.37
CA LYS A 253 10.52 1.07 2.16
C LYS A 253 9.74 1.57 0.96
N GLY A 254 8.47 1.14 0.79
CA GLY A 254 7.61 1.60 -0.29
C GLY A 254 7.27 3.09 -0.21
N MET A 255 7.03 3.61 1.00
CA MET A 255 6.71 5.03 1.22
C MET A 255 7.94 5.94 1.22
N ALA A 256 9.07 5.44 1.71
CA ALA A 256 10.23 6.25 2.06
C ALA A 256 11.48 5.88 1.25
N HIS A 257 11.37 5.14 0.14
CA HIS A 257 12.54 4.66 -0.61
C HIS A 257 13.54 5.78 -0.93
N HIS A 258 13.01 6.95 -1.31
CA HIS A 258 13.82 8.14 -1.56
C HIS A 258 14.41 8.74 -0.27
N ILE A 259 13.61 8.84 0.79
CA ILE A 259 14.03 9.39 2.10
C ILE A 259 15.10 8.48 2.76
N ILE A 260 14.93 7.16 2.72
CA ILE A 260 15.86 6.16 3.26
C ILE A 260 17.18 6.19 2.48
N SER A 261 17.12 6.32 1.14
CA SER A 261 18.33 6.44 0.31
C SER A 261 19.11 7.72 0.66
N MET A 262 18.42 8.86 0.75
CA MET A 262 19.03 10.14 1.14
C MET A 262 19.56 10.12 2.58
N TRP A 263 18.83 9.51 3.51
CA TRP A 263 19.26 9.35 4.90
C TRP A 263 20.50 8.44 5.03
N THR A 264 20.54 7.34 4.28
CA THR A 264 21.70 6.42 4.29
C THR A 264 22.96 7.12 3.75
N GLN A 265 22.82 7.92 2.70
CA GLN A 265 23.91 8.74 2.17
C GLN A 265 24.36 9.82 3.18
N LEU A 266 23.40 10.50 3.81
CA LEU A 266 23.70 11.52 4.83
C LEU A 266 24.42 10.92 6.04
N VAL A 267 23.95 9.80 6.59
CA VAL A 267 24.60 9.11 7.72
C VAL A 267 25.99 8.60 7.35
N SER A 268 26.15 8.05 6.14
CA SER A 268 27.46 7.63 5.63
C SER A 268 28.43 8.82 5.53
N ASN A 269 27.96 9.96 5.04
CA ASN A 269 28.79 11.16 4.92
C ASN A 269 29.12 11.76 6.29
N LEU A 270 28.15 11.87 7.20
CA LEU A 270 28.38 12.35 8.57
C LEU A 270 29.38 11.47 9.35
N LYS A 271 29.37 10.15 9.14
CA LYS A 271 30.38 9.24 9.71
C LYS A 271 31.77 9.45 9.11
N LYS A 272 31.87 9.73 7.80
CA LYS A 272 33.13 10.08 7.14
C LYS A 272 33.69 11.41 7.65
N GLU A 273 32.82 12.34 8.03
CA GLU A 273 33.16 13.63 8.66
C GLU A 273 33.34 13.55 10.19
N GLY A 274 33.29 12.35 10.79
CA GLY A 274 33.59 12.14 12.22
C GLY A 274 32.45 12.42 13.21
N SER A 275 31.20 12.60 12.76
CA SER A 275 30.06 12.85 13.63
C SER A 275 29.43 11.57 14.20
N PHE A 276 29.42 11.45 15.54
CA PHE A 276 28.74 10.41 16.30
C PHE A 276 27.96 11.05 17.45
N HIS A 277 26.63 10.92 17.51
CA HIS A 277 25.84 11.38 18.67
C HIS A 277 24.96 10.25 19.20
N ASN A 278 24.96 10.08 20.52
CA ASN A 278 24.09 9.15 21.24
C ASN A 278 23.38 9.96 22.35
N TRP A 279 22.09 10.22 22.18
CA TRP A 279 21.32 11.08 23.08
C TRP A 279 20.66 10.23 24.18
N HIS A 280 20.90 10.54 25.46
CA HIS A 280 20.39 9.79 26.62
C HIS A 280 18.97 10.20 27.10
N LEU A 281 18.30 11.12 26.37
CA LEU A 281 16.99 11.70 26.72
C LEU A 281 15.86 10.69 26.96
N THR A 282 15.83 9.62 26.18
CA THR A 282 14.79 8.58 26.32
C THR A 282 14.91 7.81 27.63
N LYS A 283 16.13 7.50 28.06
CA LYS A 283 16.40 6.64 29.21
C LYS A 283 16.25 7.39 30.53
N GLU A 284 16.64 8.66 30.55
CA GLU A 284 16.74 9.45 31.78
C GLU A 284 15.53 10.38 32.00
N PHE A 285 14.88 10.83 30.91
CA PHE A 285 13.81 11.82 30.97
C PHE A 285 12.52 11.36 30.27
N SER A 286 12.48 10.12 29.74
CA SER A 286 11.33 9.60 28.98
C SER A 286 10.89 10.51 27.81
N ILE A 287 11.84 11.24 27.21
CA ILE A 287 11.60 12.11 26.05
C ILE A 287 12.03 11.36 24.79
N TYR A 288 11.07 11.09 23.90
CA TYR A 288 11.28 10.32 22.68
C TYR A 288 11.46 11.26 21.48
N MET A 289 12.60 11.15 20.81
CA MET A 289 12.91 11.86 19.56
C MET A 289 13.67 10.95 18.59
N THR A 290 13.87 11.39 17.35
CA THR A 290 14.62 10.59 16.37
C THR A 290 16.10 10.56 16.75
N LYS A 291 16.78 9.45 16.39
CA LYS A 291 18.20 9.23 16.79
C LYS A 291 19.18 10.24 16.20
N ASP A 292 18.80 10.92 15.12
CA ASP A 292 19.57 11.98 14.47
C ASP A 292 19.33 13.37 15.09
N GLY A 293 18.57 13.46 16.18
CA GLY A 293 18.33 14.72 16.90
C GLY A 293 17.21 15.57 16.31
N HIS A 294 16.44 15.08 15.34
CA HIS A 294 15.24 15.79 14.89
C HIS A 294 14.15 15.75 15.97
N ILE A 295 13.62 16.92 16.29
CA ILE A 295 12.53 17.12 17.25
C ILE A 295 11.31 17.65 16.51
N SER A 296 10.16 16.99 16.67
CA SER A 296 8.89 17.54 16.21
C SER A 296 8.44 18.66 17.15
N VAL A 297 8.59 19.91 16.73
CA VAL A 297 8.15 21.08 17.51
C VAL A 297 6.63 21.08 17.74
N ALA A 298 5.86 20.39 16.89
CA ALA A 298 4.40 20.26 17.05
C ALA A 298 3.98 19.48 18.32
N GLY A 299 4.88 18.67 18.90
CA GLY A 299 4.65 18.00 20.19
C GLY A 299 4.99 18.86 21.41
N VAL A 300 5.54 20.06 21.20
CA VAL A 300 5.93 21.00 22.25
C VAL A 300 4.75 21.92 22.55
N ALA A 301 4.35 21.95 23.82
CA ALA A 301 3.27 22.76 24.33
C ALA A 301 3.78 23.65 25.47
N SER A 302 3.04 24.71 25.78
CA SER A 302 3.35 25.62 26.88
C SER A 302 3.54 24.89 28.22
N GLY A 303 2.81 23.79 28.45
CA GLY A 303 2.91 22.98 29.66
C GLY A 303 4.13 22.04 29.74
N ASN A 304 4.81 21.73 28.64
CA ASN A 304 5.92 20.76 28.63
C ASN A 304 7.28 21.33 28.15
N VAL A 305 7.29 22.52 27.54
CA VAL A 305 8.50 23.13 26.97
C VAL A 305 9.60 23.38 28.00
N GLY A 306 9.24 23.74 29.24
CA GLY A 306 10.20 23.95 30.33
C GLY A 306 10.91 22.65 30.74
N TYR A 307 10.17 21.54 30.81
CA TYR A 307 10.74 20.22 31.10
C TYR A 307 11.65 19.74 29.97
N LEU A 308 11.22 19.92 28.71
CA LEU A 308 12.03 19.59 27.54
C LEU A 308 13.35 20.37 27.51
N ALA A 309 13.32 21.67 27.79
CA ALA A 309 14.51 22.51 27.85
C ALA A 309 15.48 22.05 28.96
N HIS A 310 14.96 21.73 30.15
CA HIS A 310 15.76 21.19 31.25
C HIS A 310 16.43 19.86 30.88
N ALA A 311 15.68 18.93 30.29
CA ALA A 311 16.20 17.62 29.91
C ALA A 311 17.28 17.71 28.82
N ILE A 312 17.07 18.54 27.78
CA ILE A 312 18.08 18.78 26.74
C ILE A 312 19.36 19.34 27.37
N HIS A 313 19.24 20.32 28.26
CA HIS A 313 20.38 20.92 28.95
C HIS A 313 21.19 19.91 29.78
N GLN A 314 20.53 18.94 30.43
CA GLN A 314 21.22 17.92 31.24
C GLN A 314 22.03 16.93 30.38
N VAL A 315 21.56 16.58 29.17
CA VAL A 315 22.23 15.58 28.31
C VAL A 315 23.25 16.18 27.35
N THR A 316 23.28 17.50 27.19
CA THR A 316 24.24 18.22 26.32
C THR A 316 25.51 18.67 27.04
N ARG A 317 25.69 18.30 28.31
CA ARG A 317 26.88 18.58 29.10
C ARG A 317 27.90 17.45 29.03
#